data_AF-A0A972RDF5-F1
#
_entry.id   AF-A0A972RDF5-F1
#
_cell.length_a   1.000
_cell.length_b   1.000
_cell.length_c   1.000
_cell.angle_alpha   90.00
_cell.angle_beta   90.00
_cell.angle_gamma   90.00
#
_symmetry.space_group_name_H-M   'P 1'
#
loop_
_entity.id
_entity.type
_entity.pdbx_description
1 polymer ?
#
loop_
_entity_poly.entity_id
_entity_poly.type
_entity_poly.pdbx_seq_one_letter_code
_entity_poly.pdbx_strand_id
1 'polypeptide(L)'
;MKKRIAVALLAIALVALIAPFAFAEEAAAGGAGSVATTMAVFGAAVGIGLAALGTGIGQGLGLSKACEGTARNPGASGKIMTILIIGLAMIESLCIYALLVSLGILISQKSFF
;
A
#
# COMPACT_ATOMS: atom_id res chain seq x y z
N MET A 1 16.25 -3.19 -31.49
CA MET A 1 15.62 -1.94 -31.02
C MET A 1 14.86 -2.10 -29.70
N LYS A 2 14.01 -3.14 -29.54
CA LYS A 2 13.28 -3.41 -28.28
C LYS A 2 14.17 -3.48 -27.01
N LYS A 3 15.34 -4.14 -27.09
CA LYS A 3 16.29 -4.24 -25.96
C LYS A 3 16.96 -2.91 -25.60
N ARG A 4 17.22 -2.03 -26.58
CA ARG A 4 17.83 -0.70 -26.34
C ARG A 4 16.82 0.27 -25.71
N ILE A 5 15.55 0.18 -26.12
CA ILE A 5 14.45 0.94 -25.50
C ILE A 5 14.21 0.46 -24.06
N ALA A 6 14.19 -0.86 -23.84
CA ALA A 6 14.05 -1.43 -22.49
C ALA A 6 15.20 -1.01 -21.56
N VAL A 7 16.45 -1.01 -22.04
CA VAL A 7 17.62 -0.56 -21.27
C VAL A 7 17.58 0.94 -21.01
N ALA A 8 17.11 1.76 -21.96
CA ALA A 8 16.95 3.18 -21.76
C ALA A 8 15.88 3.50 -20.70
N LEU A 9 14.73 2.80 -20.73
CA LEU A 9 13.69 2.94 -19.71
C LEU A 9 14.15 2.48 -18.32
N LEU A 10 14.92 1.38 -18.26
CA LEU A 10 15.51 0.90 -17.02
C LEU A 10 16.53 1.89 -16.45
N ALA A 11 17.36 2.49 -17.30
CA ALA A 11 18.34 3.50 -16.90
C ALA A 11 17.66 4.79 -16.38
N ILE A 12 16.57 5.24 -17.04
CA ILE A 12 15.79 6.39 -16.59
C ILE A 12 15.11 6.08 -15.25
N ALA A 13 14.54 4.89 -15.08
CA ALA A 13 13.96 4.45 -13.82
C ALA A 13 15.00 4.38 -12.69
N LEU A 14 16.21 3.90 -13.00
CA LEU A 14 17.32 3.82 -12.05
C LEU A 14 17.81 5.21 -11.64
N VAL A 15 17.95 6.15 -12.58
CA VAL A 15 18.34 7.54 -12.28
C VAL A 15 17.27 8.25 -11.44
N ALA A 16 15.99 8.01 -11.73
CA ALA A 16 14.88 8.54 -10.91
C ALA A 16 14.87 7.96 -9.48
N LEU A 17 15.34 6.73 -9.29
CA LEU A 17 15.49 6.09 -7.98
C LEU A 17 16.68 6.59 -7.16
N ILE A 18 17.75 7.08 -7.82
CA ILE A 18 18.97 7.55 -7.14
C ILE A 18 18.94 9.06 -6.88
N ALA A 19 18.18 9.83 -7.67
CA ALA A 19 18.00 11.28 -7.49
C ALA A 19 17.59 11.74 -6.07
N PRO A 20 16.80 10.99 -5.27
CA PRO A 20 16.45 11.39 -3.91
C PRO A 20 17.64 11.41 -2.93
N PHE A 21 18.71 10.66 -3.20
CA PHE A 21 19.90 10.61 -2.34
C PHE A 21 20.82 11.84 -2.50
N ALA A 22 20.62 12.65 -3.55
CA ALA A 22 21.40 13.87 -3.79
C ALA A 22 20.91 15.09 -2.98
N PHE A 23 19.78 15.00 -2.27
CA PHE A 23 19.16 16.11 -1.52
C PHE A 23 19.13 15.90 0.01
N ALA A 24 20.02 15.08 0.55
CA ALA A 24 20.02 14.71 1.96
C ALA A 24 20.51 15.80 2.95
N GLU A 25 20.90 17.00 2.50
CA GLU A 25 21.52 18.03 3.35
C GLU A 25 20.55 19.07 3.94
N GLU A 26 19.35 19.29 3.39
CA GLU A 26 18.49 20.38 3.88
C GLU A 26 17.62 19.95 5.07
N ALA A 27 18.27 19.60 6.18
CA ALA A 27 17.66 19.38 7.48
C ALA A 27 17.67 20.69 8.29
N ALA A 28 16.94 21.73 7.88
CA ALA A 28 16.77 22.92 8.72
C ALA A 28 15.61 23.89 8.32
N ALA A 29 14.41 23.41 7.98
CA ALA A 29 13.26 24.31 7.96
C ALA A 29 11.94 23.58 8.22
N GLY A 30 11.54 23.57 9.49
CA GLY A 30 10.15 23.32 9.87
C GLY A 30 9.26 24.43 9.31
N GLY A 31 8.38 24.08 8.39
CA GLY A 31 7.36 24.97 7.85
C GLY A 31 6.44 24.22 6.89
N ALA A 32 5.13 24.36 7.09
CA ALA A 32 4.12 23.89 6.15
C ALA A 32 4.41 24.50 4.76
N GLY A 33 4.97 23.70 3.84
CA GLY A 33 5.35 24.17 2.51
C GLY A 33 6.67 23.62 1.94
N SER A 34 7.43 22.80 2.69
CA SER A 34 8.61 22.15 2.10
C SER A 34 8.20 21.06 1.10
N VAL A 35 8.91 20.97 -0.04
CA VAL A 35 8.70 19.91 -1.04
C VAL A 35 8.79 18.52 -0.41
N ALA A 36 9.66 18.34 0.59
CA ALA A 36 9.78 17.11 1.36
C ALA A 36 8.47 16.71 2.08
N THR A 37 7.77 17.68 2.68
CA THR A 37 6.47 17.44 3.34
C THR A 37 5.42 17.01 2.31
N THR A 38 5.35 17.71 1.17
CA THR A 38 4.40 17.38 0.10
C THR A 38 4.64 15.98 -0.46
N MET A 39 5.91 15.60 -0.68
CA MET A 39 6.26 14.26 -1.15
C MET A 39 5.97 13.17 -0.11
N ALA A 40 6.18 13.46 1.17
CA ALA A 40 5.86 12.55 2.26
C ALA A 40 4.34 12.30 2.37
N VAL A 41 3.52 13.36 2.35
CA VAL A 41 2.04 13.25 2.38
C VAL A 41 1.52 12.53 1.14
N PHE A 42 2.05 12.85 -0.04
CA PHE A 42 1.67 12.17 -1.28
C PHE A 42 2.05 10.68 -1.25
N GLY A 43 3.26 10.35 -0.79
CA GLY A 43 3.71 8.97 -0.61
C GLY A 43 2.83 8.20 0.39
N ALA A 44 2.42 8.84 1.48
CA ALA A 44 1.52 8.27 2.48
C ALA A 44 0.12 7.97 1.88
N ALA A 45 -0.42 8.88 1.06
CA ALA A 45 -1.72 8.72 0.40
C ALA A 45 -1.71 7.63 -0.69
N VAL A 46 -0.67 7.62 -1.54
CA VAL A 46 -0.52 6.58 -2.57
C VAL A 46 -0.27 5.22 -1.95
N GLY A 47 0.60 5.15 -0.93
CA GLY A 47 0.93 3.91 -0.24
C GLY A 47 -0.29 3.22 0.37
N ILE A 48 -1.12 3.97 1.12
CA ILE A 48 -2.35 3.40 1.70
C ILE A 48 -3.39 3.08 0.62
N GLY A 49 -3.51 3.92 -0.43
CA GLY A 49 -4.43 3.67 -1.54
C GLY A 49 -4.12 2.37 -2.29
N LEU A 50 -2.84 2.09 -2.55
CA LEU A 50 -2.41 0.84 -3.19
C LEU A 50 -2.59 -0.37 -2.28
N ALA A 51 -2.32 -0.23 -0.98
CA ALA A 51 -2.56 -1.29 -0.01
C ALA A 51 -4.05 -1.66 0.06
N ALA A 52 -4.92 -0.65 0.18
CA ALA A 52 -6.37 -0.82 0.22
C ALA A 52 -6.93 -1.44 -1.09
N LEU A 53 -6.35 -1.09 -2.24
CA LEU A 53 -6.73 -1.70 -3.52
C LEU A 53 -6.39 -3.20 -3.53
N GLY A 54 -5.18 -3.56 -3.11
CA GLY A 54 -4.73 -4.95 -3.06
C GLY A 54 -5.55 -5.79 -2.07
N THR A 55 -5.80 -5.27 -0.87
CA THR A 55 -6.59 -5.97 0.14
C THR A 55 -8.04 -6.09 -0.28
N GLY A 56 -8.65 -5.03 -0.83
CA GLY A 56 -10.04 -5.07 -1.32
C GLY A 56 -10.26 -6.14 -2.40
N ILE A 57 -9.33 -6.28 -3.35
CA ILE A 57 -9.38 -7.34 -4.37
C ILE A 57 -9.27 -8.73 -3.71
N GLY A 58 -8.29 -8.93 -2.83
CA GLY A 58 -8.07 -10.21 -2.16
C GLY A 58 -9.27 -10.65 -1.30
N GLN A 59 -9.83 -9.72 -0.53
CA GLN A 59 -11.03 -9.96 0.28
C GLN A 59 -12.24 -10.28 -0.58
N GLY A 60 -12.48 -9.52 -1.66
CA GLY A 60 -13.60 -9.75 -2.56
C GLY A 60 -13.57 -11.14 -3.21
N LEU A 61 -12.40 -11.57 -3.68
CA LEU A 61 -12.23 -12.92 -4.25
C LEU A 61 -12.47 -14.02 -3.20
N GLY A 62 -11.87 -13.86 -2.02
CA GLY A 62 -12.06 -14.83 -0.92
C GLY A 62 -13.51 -14.95 -0.49
N LEU A 63 -14.21 -13.81 -0.39
CA LEU A 63 -15.63 -13.75 -0.02
C LEU A 63 -16.52 -14.43 -1.07
N SER A 64 -16.29 -14.14 -2.36
CA SER A 64 -17.02 -14.77 -3.46
C SER A 64 -16.89 -16.30 -3.41
N LYS A 65 -15.67 -16.82 -3.18
CA LYS A 65 -15.43 -18.27 -3.08
C LYS A 65 -16.04 -18.90 -1.84
N ALA A 66 -16.06 -18.20 -0.72
CA ALA A 66 -16.75 -18.65 0.48
C ALA A 66 -18.26 -18.73 0.28
N CYS A 67 -18.87 -17.75 -0.40
CA CYS A 67 -20.29 -17.77 -0.75
C CYS A 67 -20.63 -18.95 -1.69
N GLU A 68 -19.86 -19.13 -2.76
CA GLU A 68 -20.01 -20.29 -3.67
C GLU A 68 -19.86 -21.62 -2.93
N GLY A 69 -18.85 -21.75 -2.07
CA GLY A 69 -18.61 -22.94 -1.27
C GLY A 69 -19.75 -23.26 -0.30
N THR A 70 -20.28 -22.22 0.34
CA THR A 70 -21.41 -22.34 1.28
C THR A 70 -22.70 -22.72 0.56
N ALA A 71 -22.97 -22.13 -0.61
CA ALA A 71 -24.13 -22.46 -1.43
C ALA A 71 -24.10 -23.91 -1.90
N ARG A 72 -22.92 -24.44 -2.27
CA ARG A 72 -22.75 -25.83 -2.72
C ARG A 72 -22.75 -26.84 -1.58
N ASN A 73 -22.29 -26.45 -0.39
CA ASN A 73 -22.21 -27.33 0.78
C ASN A 73 -22.69 -26.63 2.06
N PRO A 74 -24.01 -26.47 2.25
CA PRO A 74 -24.56 -25.74 3.40
C PRO A 74 -24.15 -26.34 4.75
N GLY A 75 -23.99 -27.66 4.84
CA GLY A 75 -23.56 -28.37 6.06
C GLY A 75 -22.13 -28.04 6.50
N ALA A 76 -21.30 -27.48 5.61
CA ALA A 76 -19.93 -27.06 5.93
C ALA A 76 -19.80 -25.54 6.18
N SER A 77 -20.91 -24.78 6.15
CA SER A 77 -20.93 -23.31 6.24
C SER A 77 -20.09 -22.75 7.40
N GLY A 78 -20.24 -23.30 8.61
CA GLY A 78 -19.50 -22.84 9.78
C GLY A 78 -17.97 -22.96 9.64
N LYS A 79 -17.49 -24.07 9.05
CA LYS A 79 -16.06 -24.28 8.80
C LYS A 79 -15.53 -23.35 7.71
N ILE A 80 -16.31 -23.14 6.64
CA ILE A 80 -15.98 -22.21 5.56
C ILE A 80 -15.84 -20.78 6.10
N MET A 81 -16.81 -20.33 6.91
CA MET A 81 -16.77 -19.00 7.53
C MET A 81 -15.58 -18.84 8.48
N THR A 82 -15.23 -19.88 9.24
CA THR A 82 -14.05 -19.83 10.14
C THR A 82 -12.77 -19.63 9.34
N ILE A 83 -12.57 -20.40 8.27
CA ILE A 83 -11.39 -20.26 7.40
C ILE A 83 -11.38 -18.91 6.70
N LEU A 84 -12.54 -18.45 6.22
CA LEU A 84 -12.70 -17.13 5.59
C LEU A 84 -12.27 -16.02 6.55
N ILE A 85 -12.79 -15.96 7.77
CA ILE A 85 -12.48 -14.90 8.74
C ILE A 85 -10.99 -14.87 9.06
N ILE A 86 -10.35 -16.04 9.24
CA ILE A 86 -8.90 -16.13 9.48
C ILE A 86 -8.13 -15.59 8.26
N GLY A 87 -8.53 -15.97 7.05
CA GLY A 87 -7.92 -15.47 5.81
C GLY A 87 -8.08 -13.95 5.64
N LEU A 88 -9.30 -13.43 5.87
CA LEU A 88 -9.59 -12.00 5.81
C LEU A 88 -8.77 -11.21 6.85
N ALA A 89 -8.62 -11.73 8.06
CA ALA A 89 -7.80 -11.10 9.10
C ALA A 89 -6.31 -11.02 8.70
N MET A 90 -5.78 -12.06 8.03
CA MET A 90 -4.41 -12.04 7.52
C MET A 90 -4.24 -11.03 6.38
N ILE A 91 -5.19 -10.95 5.45
CA ILE A 91 -5.17 -9.94 4.39
C ILE A 91 -5.24 -8.53 5.00
N GLU A 92 -6.13 -8.32 5.97
CA GLU A 92 -6.34 -7.01 6.57
C GLU A 92 -5.13 -6.54 7.39
N SER A 93 -4.37 -7.46 7.99
CA SER A 93 -3.15 -7.11 8.72
C SER A 93 -2.14 -6.34 7.87
N LEU A 94 -2.05 -6.65 6.57
CA LEU A 94 -1.18 -5.94 5.63
C LEU A 94 -1.69 -4.53 5.34
N CYS A 95 -3.01 -4.34 5.24
CA CYS A 95 -3.63 -3.02 5.12
C CYS A 95 -3.35 -2.17 6.35
N ILE A 96 -3.49 -2.75 7.54
CA ILE A 96 -3.25 -2.06 8.81
C ILE A 96 -1.78 -1.66 8.95
N TYR A 97 -0.81 -2.47 8.51
CA TYR A 97 0.60 -2.06 8.50
C TYR A 97 0.86 -0.89 7.55
N ALA A 98 0.25 -0.88 6.37
CA ALA A 98 0.34 0.28 5.46
C ALA A 98 -0.31 1.54 6.08
N LEU A 99 -1.45 1.37 6.76
CA LEU A 99 -2.14 2.44 7.47
C LEU A 99 -1.25 3.00 8.60
N LEU A 100 -0.61 2.13 9.37
CA LEU A 100 0.25 2.51 10.48
C LEU A 100 1.46 3.33 10.00
N VAL A 101 2.08 2.92 8.89
CA VAL A 101 3.18 3.67 8.27
C VAL A 101 2.69 5.02 7.73
N SER A 102 1.57 5.02 7.01
CA SER A 102 0.96 6.25 6.45
C SER A 102 0.62 7.26 7.56
N LEU A 103 -0.02 6.78 8.63
CA LEU A 103 -0.35 7.61 9.79
C LEU A 103 0.90 8.10 10.52
N GLY A 104 1.92 7.25 10.69
CA GLY A 104 3.20 7.64 11.29
C GLY A 104 3.88 8.79 10.53
N ILE A 105 3.85 8.75 9.20
CA ILE A 105 4.35 9.84 8.36
C ILE A 105 3.54 11.13 8.60
N LEU A 106 2.21 11.06 8.55
CA LEU A 106 1.35 12.24 8.70
C LEU A 106 1.48 12.91 10.07
N ILE A 107 1.58 12.11 11.14
CA ILE A 107 1.78 12.61 12.51
C ILE A 107 3.16 13.27 12.63
N SER A 108 4.21 12.67 12.07
CA SER A 108 5.56 13.24 12.10
C SER A 108 5.65 14.59 11.40
N GLN A 109 4.81 14.85 10.40
CA GLN A 109 4.81 16.11 9.64
C GLN A 109 3.91 17.20 10.25
N LYS A 110 3.31 16.99 11.43
CA LYS A 110 2.26 17.88 12.01
C LYS A 110 1.17 18.25 10.98
N SER A 111 0.92 17.37 10.01
CA SER A 111 -0.10 17.60 8.98
C SER A 111 -1.48 17.14 9.46
N PHE A 112 -1.53 16.46 10.61
CA PHE A 112 -2.74 15.89 11.20
C PHE A 112 -3.31 16.75 12.37
N PHE A 113 -2.56 17.72 12.89
CA PHE A 113 -2.95 18.72 13.91
C PHE A 113 -2.17 20.02 13.70
#